data_AF-A0A7V4YYF2-F1
#
_entry.id   AF-A0A7V4YYF2-F1
#
_cell.length_a   1.000
_cell.length_b   1.000
_cell.length_c   1.000
_cell.angle_alpha   90.00
_cell.angle_beta   90.00
_cell.angle_gamma   90.00
#
_symmetry.space_group_name_H-M   'P 1'
#
loop_
_entity.id
_entity.type
_entity.pdbx_description
1 polymer ?
#
loop_
_entity_poly.entity_id
_entity_poly.type
_entity_poly.pdbx_seq_one_letter_code
_entity_poly.pdbx_strand_id
1 'polypeptide(L)'
;SPIPSKYVQKHDVKIDKQWFDLVREGMAECVNRGTARIAQVPGIQVCGKTGTSQNPHGEDHSVFYAFAPKDNPQIAIAVYVENAGWGASYAAPIAGLMIEKYLNDTIATARVPLQERMVNADLIHKGKSKPSVQAAKKQPAQPADVPSDIPDKEPTLGVTTGQQGQRRR
;
A
#
# COMPACT_ATOMS: atom_id res chain seq x y z
N SER A 1 17.36 -15.09 16.52
CA SER A 1 18.14 -14.71 17.71
C SER A 1 17.32 -13.80 18.60
N PRO A 2 17.34 -13.98 19.93
CA PRO A 2 16.65 -13.06 20.84
C PRO A 2 17.21 -11.64 20.70
N ILE A 3 16.36 -10.63 20.86
CA ILE A 3 16.75 -9.22 20.81
C ILE A 3 17.71 -8.94 22.00
N PRO A 4 18.91 -8.36 21.76
CA PRO A 4 19.84 -8.03 22.84
C PRO A 4 19.20 -7.17 23.94
N SER A 5 19.55 -7.44 25.20
CA SER A 5 18.94 -6.80 26.39
C SER A 5 18.99 -5.26 26.38
N LYS A 6 20.06 -4.69 25.81
CA LYS A 6 20.21 -3.23 25.64
C LYS A 6 19.11 -2.57 24.80
N TYR A 7 18.38 -3.33 23.99
CA TYR A 7 17.28 -2.81 23.15
C TYR A 7 15.89 -3.01 23.78
N VAL A 8 15.79 -3.69 24.93
CA VAL A 8 14.54 -3.82 25.70
C VAL A 8 14.56 -3.00 26.99
N GLN A 9 15.70 -2.36 27.30
CA GLN A 9 15.79 -1.43 28.41
C GLN A 9 14.95 -0.19 28.11
N LYS A 10 14.02 0.11 29.01
CA LYS A 10 13.25 1.36 28.95
C LYS A 10 14.16 2.55 29.25
N HIS A 11 14.15 3.54 28.37
CA HIS A 11 14.80 4.82 28.59
C HIS A 11 13.75 5.86 28.97
N ASP A 12 13.87 6.44 30.16
CA ASP A 12 13.04 7.56 30.58
C ASP A 12 13.70 8.88 30.17
N VAL A 13 12.88 9.81 29.67
CA VAL A 13 13.33 11.14 29.23
C VAL A 13 12.80 12.21 30.19
N LYS A 14 13.56 13.29 30.36
CA LYS A 14 13.23 14.41 31.26
C LYS A 14 12.22 15.38 30.62
N ILE A 15 11.13 14.86 30.08
CA ILE A 15 10.04 15.63 29.45
C ILE A 15 8.74 15.24 30.11
N ASP A 16 7.91 16.21 30.50
CA ASP A 16 6.62 15.92 31.10
C ASP A 16 5.69 15.17 30.14
N LYS A 17 4.96 14.19 30.67
CA LYS A 17 4.04 13.34 29.89
C LYS A 17 3.02 14.12 29.07
N GLN A 18 2.55 15.27 29.60
CA GLN A 18 1.58 16.14 28.93
C GLN A 18 2.01 16.59 27.53
N TRP A 19 3.32 16.74 27.28
CA TRP A 19 3.83 17.16 25.97
C TRP A 19 3.77 16.03 24.94
N PHE A 20 3.84 14.78 25.37
CA PHE A 20 3.76 13.64 24.46
C PHE A 20 2.38 13.48 23.85
N ASP A 21 1.32 13.81 24.59
CA ASP A 21 -0.05 13.75 24.07
C ASP A 21 -0.24 14.74 22.92
N LEU A 22 0.28 15.97 23.08
CA LEU A 22 0.25 16.99 22.04
C LEU A 22 1.08 16.59 20.80
N VAL A 23 2.29 16.05 21.01
CA VAL A 23 3.14 15.58 19.91
C VAL A 23 2.49 14.43 19.17
N ARG A 24 1.91 13.46 19.89
CA ARG A 24 1.19 12.32 19.32
C ARG A 24 -0.01 12.79 18.48
N GLU A 25 -0.76 13.78 18.96
CA GLU A 25 -1.86 14.37 18.18
C GLU A 25 -1.35 15.05 16.90
N GLY A 26 -0.31 15.87 17.01
CA GLY A 26 0.29 16.53 15.85
C GLY A 26 0.83 15.55 14.81
N MET A 27 1.45 14.45 15.26
CA MET A 27 1.91 13.36 14.39
C MET A 27 0.75 12.59 13.76
N ALA A 28 -0.35 12.36 14.48
CA ALA A 28 -1.56 11.75 13.92
C ALA A 28 -2.16 12.66 12.83
N GLU A 29 -2.29 13.96 13.09
CA GLU A 29 -2.84 14.91 12.12
C GLU A 29 -1.96 15.11 10.89
N CYS A 30 -0.63 14.99 11.03
CA CYS A 30 0.27 14.94 9.88
C CYS A 30 -0.09 13.83 8.89
N VAL A 31 -0.54 12.68 9.40
CA VAL A 31 -0.98 11.53 8.59
C VAL A 31 -2.45 11.65 8.20
N ASN A 32 -3.33 12.14 9.08
CA ASN A 32 -4.75 12.25 8.75
C ASN A 32 -5.04 13.32 7.70
N ARG A 33 -4.38 14.48 7.84
CA ARG A 33 -4.73 15.70 7.10
C ARG A 33 -3.51 16.50 6.64
N GLY A 34 -2.29 16.12 7.02
CA GLY A 34 -1.07 16.85 6.67
C GLY A 34 -0.29 16.31 5.47
N THR A 35 1.04 16.42 5.53
CA THR A 35 1.98 16.05 4.46
C THR A 35 2.23 14.55 4.36
N ALA A 36 1.79 13.76 5.35
CA ALA A 36 2.06 12.32 5.45
C ALA A 36 0.83 11.46 5.11
N ARG A 37 -0.19 12.00 4.45
CA ARG A 37 -1.45 11.30 4.14
C ARG A 37 -1.28 9.94 3.49
N ILE A 38 -0.28 9.78 2.62
CA ILE A 38 0.00 8.52 1.94
C ILE A 38 0.38 7.37 2.90
N ALA A 39 0.78 7.67 4.14
CA ALA A 39 1.09 6.68 5.17
C ALA A 39 -0.14 6.16 5.93
N GLN A 40 -1.35 6.69 5.68
CA GLN A 40 -2.57 6.20 6.32
C GLN A 40 -2.75 4.70 6.09
N VAL A 41 -3.22 3.98 7.10
CA VAL A 41 -3.54 2.54 7.03
C VAL A 41 -5.00 2.36 7.44
N PRO A 42 -5.83 1.66 6.64
CA PRO A 42 -7.24 1.43 7.00
C PRO A 42 -7.37 0.75 8.37
N GLY A 43 -8.19 1.32 9.25
CA GLY A 43 -8.44 0.78 10.59
C GLY A 43 -7.30 0.97 11.60
N ILE A 44 -6.16 1.55 11.21
CA ILE A 44 -5.01 1.77 12.10
C ILE A 44 -4.68 3.26 12.12
N GLN A 45 -4.74 3.86 13.30
CA GLN A 45 -4.34 5.25 13.47
C GLN A 45 -2.81 5.35 13.52
N VAL A 46 -2.20 5.78 12.42
CA VAL A 46 -0.76 5.96 12.29
C VAL A 46 -0.37 7.37 12.74
N CYS A 47 0.64 7.46 13.59
CA CYS A 47 1.28 8.72 13.94
C CYS A 47 2.62 8.82 13.22
N GLY A 48 2.87 9.89 12.48
CA GLY A 48 4.16 10.03 11.82
C GLY A 48 4.50 11.42 11.35
N LYS A 49 5.79 11.63 11.03
CA LYS A 49 6.29 12.89 10.54
C LYS A 49 7.26 12.67 9.38
N THR A 50 7.03 13.43 8.31
CA THR A 50 7.97 13.51 7.18
C THR A 50 9.18 14.35 7.56
N GLY A 51 10.35 13.85 7.22
CA GLY A 51 11.59 14.59 7.11
C GLY A 51 12.03 14.65 5.65
N THR A 52 12.73 15.73 5.31
CA THR A 52 13.54 15.82 4.09
C THR A 52 14.93 16.17 4.57
N SER A 53 15.90 15.26 4.38
CA SER A 53 17.29 15.55 4.74
C SER A 53 17.98 16.08 3.50
N GLN A 54 18.42 17.35 3.57
CA GLN A 54 19.08 17.99 2.44
C GLN A 54 20.38 17.28 2.08
N ASN A 55 20.60 17.07 0.78
CA ASN A 55 21.84 16.48 0.28
C ASN A 55 22.54 17.45 -0.68
N PRO A 56 23.69 18.03 -0.31
CA PRO A 56 24.41 18.97 -1.19
C PRO A 56 25.04 18.31 -2.43
N HIS A 57 25.07 16.98 -2.50
CA HIS A 57 25.73 16.22 -3.57
C HIS A 57 24.75 15.42 -4.44
N GLY A 58 23.44 15.65 -4.31
CA GLY A 58 22.42 14.90 -5.04
C GLY A 58 21.01 15.35 -4.70
N GLU A 59 20.04 14.45 -4.89
CA GLU A 59 18.69 14.69 -4.38
C GLU A 59 18.65 14.52 -2.85
N ASP A 60 17.79 15.30 -2.22
CA ASP A 60 17.44 15.14 -0.81
C ASP A 60 17.03 13.69 -0.49
N HIS A 61 17.18 13.31 0.77
CA HIS A 61 16.79 11.99 1.25
C HIS A 61 15.34 12.00 1.73
N SER A 62 14.61 10.95 1.36
CA SER A 62 13.22 10.75 1.77
C SER A 62 13.24 10.10 3.15
N VAL A 63 12.72 10.80 4.16
CA VAL A 63 12.73 10.31 5.55
C VAL A 63 11.33 10.34 6.14
N PHE A 64 10.99 9.31 6.90
CA PHE A 64 9.74 9.26 7.65
C PHE A 64 9.92 8.48 8.95
N TYR A 65 9.42 9.05 10.04
CA TYR A 65 9.36 8.41 11.34
C TYR A 65 7.90 8.21 11.71
N ALA A 66 7.55 7.02 12.19
CA ALA A 66 6.19 6.73 12.58
C ALA A 66 6.11 5.69 13.70
N PHE A 67 4.95 5.66 14.35
CA PHE A 67 4.52 4.56 15.21
C PHE A 67 3.03 4.31 15.04
N ALA A 68 2.61 3.09 15.37
CA ALA A 68 1.22 2.68 15.30
C ALA A 68 0.93 1.47 16.22
N PRO A 69 -0.34 1.30 16.64
CA PRO A 69 -1.41 2.30 16.60
C PRO A 69 -1.09 3.53 17.47
N LYS A 70 -1.83 4.64 17.32
CA LYS A 70 -1.67 5.86 18.13
C LYS A 70 -1.76 5.54 19.62
N ASP A 71 -2.79 4.79 19.99
CA ASP A 71 -3.02 4.30 21.35
C ASP A 71 -2.41 2.91 21.49
N ASN A 72 -1.67 2.69 22.58
CA ASN A 72 -0.88 1.48 22.81
C ASN A 72 0.00 1.06 21.60
N PRO A 73 1.02 1.87 21.22
CA PRO A 73 1.85 1.59 20.06
C PRO A 73 2.55 0.22 20.15
N GLN A 74 2.47 -0.54 19.06
CA GLN A 74 3.08 -1.88 18.94
C GLN A 74 4.30 -1.89 18.02
N ILE A 75 4.40 -0.90 17.13
CA ILE A 75 5.52 -0.72 16.22
C ILE A 75 5.95 0.75 16.18
N ALA A 76 7.26 0.98 16.20
CA ALA A 76 7.89 2.23 15.82
C ALA A 76 8.85 1.95 14.65
N ILE A 77 8.84 2.80 13.63
CA ILE A 77 9.58 2.61 12.39
C ILE A 77 10.23 3.92 11.94
N ALA A 78 11.47 3.82 11.49
CA ALA A 78 12.18 4.87 10.77
C ALA A 78 12.49 4.35 9.37
N VAL A 79 12.02 5.06 8.34
CA VAL A 79 12.33 4.76 6.95
C VAL A 79 13.16 5.89 6.38
N TYR A 80 14.31 5.53 5.82
CA TYR A 80 15.25 6.45 5.21
C TYR A 80 15.61 5.92 3.82
N VAL A 81 15.33 6.71 2.79
CA VAL A 81 15.62 6.36 1.40
C VAL A 81 16.53 7.42 0.81
N GLU A 82 17.73 6.99 0.42
CA GLU A 82 18.75 7.87 -0.13
C GLU A 82 18.36 8.39 -1.52
N ASN A 83 18.79 9.62 -1.82
CA ASN A 83 18.56 10.32 -3.08
C ASN A 83 17.13 10.19 -3.63
N ALA A 84 16.12 10.33 -2.77
CA ALA A 84 14.72 10.00 -3.07
C ALA A 84 13.75 11.19 -2.91
N GLY A 85 14.28 12.40 -2.75
CA GLY A 85 13.55 13.64 -2.58
C GLY A 85 12.73 13.66 -1.30
N TRP A 86 11.47 14.07 -1.41
CA TRP A 86 10.58 14.32 -0.28
C TRP A 86 10.22 13.05 0.51
N GLY A 87 10.10 13.17 1.85
CA GLY A 87 9.67 12.07 2.73
C GLY A 87 8.34 11.38 2.34
N ALA A 88 7.41 12.14 1.74
CA ALA A 88 6.13 11.62 1.28
C ALA A 88 6.23 10.76 0.00
N SER A 89 7.33 10.87 -0.76
CA SER A 89 7.48 10.18 -2.05
C SER A 89 7.66 8.67 -1.88
N TYR A 90 8.52 8.27 -0.93
CA TYR A 90 8.96 6.89 -0.72
C TYR A 90 8.93 6.46 0.75
N ALA A 91 9.51 7.23 1.67
CA ALA A 91 9.63 6.79 3.06
C ALA A 91 8.28 6.62 3.76
N ALA A 92 7.37 7.59 3.62
CA ALA A 92 6.03 7.53 4.20
C ALA A 92 5.16 6.36 3.67
N PRO A 93 5.04 6.12 2.35
CA PRO A 93 4.27 4.98 1.85
C PRO A 93 4.89 3.63 2.20
N ILE A 94 6.23 3.51 2.20
CA ILE A 94 6.91 2.29 2.66
C ILE A 94 6.57 2.03 4.13
N ALA A 95 6.66 3.04 4.99
CA ALA A 95 6.32 2.89 6.40
C ALA A 95 4.87 2.45 6.61
N GLY A 96 3.92 3.06 5.88
CA GLY A 96 2.50 2.67 5.95
C GLY A 96 2.27 1.21 5.57
N LEU A 97 2.91 0.73 4.49
CA LEU A 97 2.82 -0.68 4.06
C LEU A 97 3.46 -1.64 5.07
N MET A 98 4.61 -1.27 5.64
CA MET A 98 5.30 -2.09 6.65
C MET A 98 4.51 -2.16 7.96
N ILE A 99 3.92 -1.04 8.41
CA ILE A 99 3.04 -1.00 9.58
C ILE A 99 1.82 -1.88 9.35
N GLU A 100 1.15 -1.73 8.21
CA GLU A 100 -0.02 -2.53 7.85
C GLU A 100 0.31 -4.02 7.85
N LYS A 101 1.39 -4.41 7.17
CA LYS A 101 1.82 -5.81 7.11
C LYS A 101 2.22 -6.35 8.47
N TYR A 102 2.84 -5.56 9.34
CA TYR A 102 3.24 -6.00 10.68
C TYR A 102 2.04 -6.21 11.60
N LEU A 103 1.03 -5.32 11.56
CA LEU A 103 -0.12 -5.38 12.46
C LEU A 103 -1.24 -6.30 11.98
N ASN A 104 -1.38 -6.48 10.66
CA ASN A 104 -2.46 -7.27 10.05
C ASN A 104 -1.97 -8.56 9.37
N ASP A 105 -0.67 -8.86 9.41
CA ASP A 105 0.03 -9.92 8.65
C ASP A 105 -0.13 -9.87 7.12
N THR A 106 -0.87 -8.88 6.60
CA THR A 106 -1.28 -8.75 5.21
C THR A 106 -1.37 -7.27 4.80
N ILE A 107 -1.39 -7.01 3.50
CA ILE A 107 -1.62 -5.67 2.93
C ILE A 107 -2.98 -5.69 2.23
N ALA A 108 -3.83 -4.70 2.48
CA ALA A 108 -5.14 -4.62 1.86
C ALA A 108 -5.03 -4.59 0.34
N THR A 109 -5.93 -5.31 -0.36
CA THR A 109 -5.94 -5.39 -1.83
C THR A 109 -5.92 -4.02 -2.50
N ALA A 110 -6.64 -3.04 -1.94
CA ALA A 110 -6.69 -1.66 -2.45
C ALA A 110 -5.31 -0.94 -2.44
N ARG A 111 -4.35 -1.44 -1.67
CA ARG A 111 -3.01 -0.87 -1.49
C ARG A 111 -1.92 -1.68 -2.22
N VAL A 112 -2.26 -2.79 -2.84
CA VAL A 112 -1.34 -3.57 -3.69
C VAL A 112 -0.70 -2.70 -4.79
N PRO A 113 -1.42 -1.82 -5.50
CA PRO A 113 -0.77 -0.93 -6.49
C PRO A 113 0.29 0.00 -5.86
N LEU A 114 0.06 0.46 -4.63
CA LEU A 114 1.05 1.26 -3.89
C LEU A 114 2.27 0.40 -3.53
N GLN A 115 2.05 -0.84 -3.08
CA GLN A 115 3.13 -1.79 -2.80
C GLN A 115 3.96 -2.07 -4.06
N GLU A 116 3.32 -2.36 -5.19
CA GLU A 116 4.00 -2.60 -6.47
C GLU A 116 4.80 -1.38 -6.92
N ARG A 117 4.27 -0.16 -6.74
CA ARG A 117 5.02 1.08 -7.00
C ARG A 117 6.30 1.16 -6.17
N MET A 118 6.26 0.74 -4.90
CA MET A 118 7.42 0.78 -4.00
C MET A 118 8.44 -0.31 -4.31
N VAL A 119 7.98 -1.52 -4.60
CA VAL A 119 8.87 -2.65 -4.94
C VAL A 119 9.56 -2.43 -6.29
N ASN A 120 8.85 -1.86 -7.27
CA ASN A 120 9.36 -1.66 -8.63
C ASN A 120 10.04 -0.30 -8.86
N ALA A 121 10.19 0.52 -7.80
CA ALA A 121 10.88 1.80 -7.90
C ALA A 121 12.37 1.60 -8.13
N ASP A 122 12.90 2.12 -9.25
CA ASP A 122 14.34 2.22 -9.49
C ASP A 122 14.82 3.64 -9.19
N LEU A 123 15.52 3.79 -8.07
CA LEU A 123 16.09 5.06 -7.62
C LEU A 123 17.55 5.23 -8.02
N ILE A 124 18.16 4.21 -8.63
CA ILE A 124 19.58 4.17 -8.98
C ILE A 124 19.79 4.67 -10.41
N HIS A 125 18.91 4.30 -11.36
CA HIS A 125 19.06 4.62 -12.79
C HIS A 125 18.17 5.77 -13.26
N LYS A 126 18.02 6.82 -12.45
CA LYS A 126 17.17 7.98 -12.78
C LYS A 126 17.54 8.57 -14.15
N GLY A 127 16.57 8.61 -15.06
CA GLY A 127 16.71 9.20 -16.40
C GLY A 127 17.43 8.34 -17.44
N LYS A 128 17.96 7.16 -17.10
CA LYS A 128 18.38 6.17 -18.10
C LYS A 128 17.18 5.29 -18.41
N SER A 129 16.82 5.15 -19.69
CA SER A 129 15.78 4.21 -20.09
C SER A 129 16.08 2.86 -19.44
N LYS A 130 15.06 2.25 -18.80
CA LYS A 130 15.22 0.89 -18.26
C LYS A 130 15.85 0.04 -19.37
N PRO A 131 16.95 -0.70 -19.13
CA PRO A 131 17.35 -1.72 -20.08
C PRO A 131 16.10 -2.58 -20.28
N SER A 132 15.64 -2.64 -21.53
CA SER A 132 14.42 -3.34 -21.88
C SER A 132 14.59 -4.78 -21.41
N VAL A 133 13.94 -5.13 -20.29
CA VAL A 133 13.59 -6.51 -20.06
C VAL A 133 12.70 -6.82 -21.25
N GLN A 134 13.22 -7.59 -22.20
CA GLN A 134 12.41 -8.11 -23.28
C GLN A 134 11.25 -8.80 -22.60
N ALA A 135 10.07 -8.19 -22.66
CA ALA A 135 8.85 -8.89 -22.34
C ALA A 135 8.91 -10.16 -23.19
N ALA A 136 8.99 -11.33 -22.55
CA ALA A 136 8.67 -12.57 -23.23
C ALA A 136 7.34 -12.31 -23.92
N LYS A 137 7.36 -12.30 -25.27
CA LYS A 137 6.17 -12.02 -26.07
C LYS A 137 5.11 -13.02 -25.61
N LYS A 138 4.11 -12.55 -24.84
CA LYS A 138 2.86 -13.29 -24.72
C LYS A 138 2.25 -13.23 -26.11
N GLN A 139 2.48 -14.29 -26.87
CA GLN A 139 1.79 -14.53 -28.11
C GLN A 139 0.28 -14.52 -27.78
N PRO A 140 -0.56 -13.81 -28.54
CA PRO A 140 -2.00 -13.95 -28.40
C PRO A 140 -2.35 -15.42 -28.59
N ALA A 141 -3.13 -15.98 -27.67
CA ALA A 141 -3.71 -17.30 -27.87
C ALA A 141 -4.49 -17.27 -29.19
N GLN A 142 -4.10 -18.12 -30.13
CA GLN A 142 -4.86 -18.32 -31.36
C GLN A 142 -6.17 -19.05 -30.99
N PRO A 143 -7.34 -18.64 -31.52
CA PRO A 143 -8.59 -19.34 -31.27
C PRO A 143 -8.63 -20.60 -32.15
N ALA A 144 -7.95 -21.65 -31.71
CA ALA A 144 -8.03 -22.98 -32.28
C ALA A 144 -7.69 -24.01 -31.20
N ASP A 145 -8.61 -24.20 -30.25
CA ASP A 145 -8.75 -25.39 -29.40
C ASP A 145 -10.10 -25.32 -28.69
N VAL A 146 -11.18 -25.22 -29.46
CA VAL A 146 -12.52 -25.62 -29.00
C VAL A 146 -12.72 -27.02 -29.55
N PRO A 147 -12.71 -28.09 -28.72
CA PRO A 147 -13.06 -29.42 -29.17
C PRO A 147 -14.48 -29.41 -29.74
N SER A 148 -14.59 -29.71 -31.02
CA SER A 148 -15.84 -29.81 -31.76
C SER A 148 -16.46 -31.19 -31.53
N ASP A 149 -17.20 -31.38 -30.45
CA ASP A 149 -18.06 -32.56 -30.26
C ASP A 149 -19.29 -32.20 -29.40
N ILE A 150 -20.32 -31.66 -30.05
CA ILE A 150 -21.69 -31.70 -29.52
C ILE A 150 -22.54 -32.33 -30.64
N PRO A 151 -23.13 -33.53 -30.44
CA PRO A 151 -23.99 -34.13 -31.45
C PRO A 151 -25.28 -33.34 -31.60
N ASP A 152 -25.62 -32.99 -32.84
CA ASP A 152 -26.88 -32.36 -33.22
C ASP A 152 -28.08 -33.21 -32.77
N LYS A 153 -28.91 -32.67 -31.88
CA LYS A 153 -30.30 -33.10 -31.73
C LYS A 153 -31.19 -31.99 -32.26
N GLU A 154 -31.89 -32.29 -33.35
CA GLU A 154 -32.89 -31.42 -33.96
C GLU A 154 -33.96 -30.97 -32.94
N PRO A 155 -34.40 -29.70 -32.99
CA PRO A 155 -35.50 -29.23 -32.17
C PRO A 155 -36.84 -29.66 -32.79
N THR A 156 -37.61 -30.44 -32.04
CA THR A 156 -39.01 -30.73 -32.36
C THR A 156 -39.86 -29.47 -32.12
N LEU A 157 -40.65 -29.07 -33.13
CA LEU A 157 -41.64 -28.00 -33.01
C LEU A 157 -42.74 -28.41 -32.01
N GLY A 158 -42.82 -27.71 -30.89
CA GLY A 158 -43.96 -27.69 -29.99
C GLY A 158 -44.79 -26.43 -30.20
N VAL A 159 -46.02 -26.59 -30.67
CA VAL A 159 -47.01 -25.54 -30.96
C VAL A 159 -47.89 -25.30 -29.72
N THR A 160 -48.46 -24.08 -29.63
CA THR A 160 -49.69 -23.65 -28.89
C THR A 160 -49.56 -23.45 -27.36
N THR A 161 -50.13 -22.44 -26.68
CA THR A 161 -51.10 -21.37 -26.99
C THR A 161 -50.93 -20.26 -25.94
N GLY A 162 -50.97 -18.98 -26.32
CA GLY A 162 -51.16 -17.87 -25.37
C GLY A 162 -52.65 -17.55 -25.21
N GLN A 163 -53.20 -17.71 -23.99
CA GLN A 163 -54.48 -17.12 -23.61
C GLN A 163 -54.24 -15.74 -22.98
N GLN A 164 -54.75 -14.69 -23.61
CA GLN A 164 -54.92 -13.37 -23.01
C GLN A 164 -56.16 -13.39 -22.10
N GLY A 165 -55.94 -13.19 -20.80
CA GLY A 165 -56.98 -13.03 -19.79
C GLY A 165 -57.10 -11.56 -19.35
N GLN A 166 -58.31 -11.03 -19.51
CA GLN A 166 -58.79 -9.70 -19.17
C GLN A 166 -58.47 -9.23 -17.74
N ARG A 167 -58.14 -7.94 -17.57
CA ARG A 167 -58.43 -7.19 -16.34
C ARG A 167 -59.62 -6.27 -16.57
N ARG A 168 -60.67 -6.49 -15.78
CA ARG A 168 -61.90 -5.67 -15.71
C ARG A 168 -61.66 -4.44 -14.83
N ARG A 169 -62.32 -3.35 -15.24
CA ARG A 169 -62.87 -2.19 -14.49
C ARG A 169 -62.02 -1.53 -13.42
#